data_AF-A0A453SDY6-F1
#
_entry.id   AF-A0A453SDY6-F1
#
_cell.length_a   1.000
_cell.length_b   1.000
_cell.length_c   1.000
_cell.angle_alpha   90.00
_cell.angle_beta   90.00
_cell.angle_gamma   90.00
#
_symmetry.space_group_name_H-M   'P 1'
#
loop_
_entity.id
_entity.type
_entity.pdbx_description
1 polymer ?
#
loop_
_entity_poly.entity_id
_entity_poly.type
_entity_poly.pdbx_seq_one_letter_code
_entity_poly.pdbx_strand_id
1 'polypeptide(L)'
;ELKQNFVRKEQSEQIMHERLLQMATLATSKNESDSGNFALWEEPYKQARKWTPCAAKYTLEEEPSEDNNGFILVSANGGLNQQRVAVCNAVVVAALLNATLVLPRFLHSSVWKDKSQFGDIYQEDYFVNYMKGDVLIVKDLPSHLQSLDLEAIGSQITDNDISKEAEPSEFIRTALPVLQKNGVVHFLGFGNRLGFDSVPADLQM
;
A
#
# COMPACT_ATOMS: atom_id res chain seq x y z
N GLU A 1 -19.77 49.99 19.44
CA GLU A 1 -19.78 48.75 20.22
C GLU A 1 -20.66 47.74 19.52
N LEU A 2 -20.19 46.49 19.38
CA LEU A 2 -20.97 45.23 19.36
C LEU A 2 -19.97 44.11 19.02
N LYS A 3 -19.32 43.58 20.06
CA LYS A 3 -18.50 42.37 19.98
C LYS A 3 -19.44 41.17 19.91
N GLN A 4 -19.49 40.47 18.77
CA GLN A 4 -20.09 39.13 18.73
C GLN A 4 -19.01 38.11 19.07
N ASN A 5 -19.10 37.54 20.27
CA ASN A 5 -18.28 36.43 20.73
C ASN A 5 -18.69 35.16 19.98
N PHE A 6 -17.84 34.71 19.06
CA PHE A 6 -17.98 33.39 18.45
C PHE A 6 -17.36 32.36 19.40
N VAL A 7 -18.20 31.75 20.24
CA VAL A 7 -17.77 30.61 21.08
C VAL A 7 -17.58 29.41 20.16
N ARG A 8 -16.32 29.05 19.89
CA ARG A 8 -15.96 27.79 19.22
C ARG A 8 -16.30 26.65 20.18
N LYS A 9 -17.46 26.02 19.99
CA LYS A 9 -17.77 24.74 20.64
C LYS A 9 -16.78 23.71 20.09
N GLU A 10 -15.81 23.32 20.90
CA GLU A 10 -15.07 22.08 20.67
C GLU A 10 -16.09 20.95 20.64
N GLN A 11 -16.33 20.38 19.46
CA GLN A 11 -17.03 19.12 19.34
C GLN A 11 -16.07 18.06 19.90
N SER A 12 -16.34 17.57 21.10
CA SER A 12 -15.69 16.37 21.60
C SER A 12 -15.92 15.28 20.57
N GLU A 13 -14.84 14.71 20.03
CA GLU A 13 -14.92 13.54 19.17
C GLU A 13 -15.70 12.46 19.92
N GLN A 14 -16.89 12.15 19.42
CA GLN A 14 -17.78 11.20 20.05
C GLN A 14 -17.16 9.82 19.87
N ILE A 15 -16.57 9.28 20.93
CA ILE A 15 -15.95 7.95 20.91
C ILE A 15 -17.08 6.93 20.67
N MET A 16 -17.27 6.54 19.42
CA MET A 16 -18.37 5.67 18.98
C MET A 16 -18.41 4.33 19.72
N HIS A 17 -17.29 3.91 20.32
CA HIS A 17 -17.15 2.64 21.03
C HIS A 17 -16.29 2.75 22.32
N GLU A 18 -16.75 3.52 23.32
CA GLU A 18 -16.04 3.68 24.61
C GLU A 18 -15.63 2.35 25.26
N ARG A 19 -16.50 1.33 25.21
CA ARG A 19 -16.20 0.01 25.75
C ARG A 19 -15.04 -0.67 25.03
N LEU A 20 -14.98 -0.52 23.70
CA LEU A 20 -13.90 -1.08 22.90
C LEU A 20 -12.59 -0.34 23.15
N LEU A 21 -12.67 0.98 23.32
CA LEU A 21 -11.54 1.81 23.69
C LEU A 21 -11.00 1.42 25.06
N GLN A 22 -11.85 1.26 26.08
CA GLN A 22 -11.45 0.76 27.40
C GLN A 22 -10.80 -0.62 27.33
N MET A 23 -11.34 -1.55 26.55
CA MET A 23 -10.74 -2.87 26.36
C MET A 23 -9.37 -2.79 25.68
N ALA A 24 -9.21 -1.93 24.68
CA ALA A 24 -7.94 -1.69 24.02
C ALA A 24 -6.91 -1.07 24.99
N THR A 25 -7.28 -0.04 25.76
CA THR A 25 -6.40 0.59 26.76
C THR A 25 -5.98 -0.39 27.86
N LEU A 26 -6.90 -1.26 28.30
CA LEU A 26 -6.61 -2.32 29.27
C LEU A 26 -5.68 -3.41 28.69
N ALA A 27 -5.77 -3.70 27.39
CA ALA A 27 -4.88 -4.63 26.72
C ALA A 27 -3.48 -4.02 26.53
N THR A 28 -3.40 -2.74 26.13
CA THR A 28 -2.12 -2.02 25.96
C THR A 28 -1.37 -1.87 27.28
N SER A 29 -2.04 -1.50 28.37
CA SER A 29 -1.41 -1.39 29.71
C SER A 29 -0.93 -2.72 30.29
N LYS A 30 -1.56 -3.85 29.91
CA LYS A 30 -1.01 -5.19 30.21
C LYS A 30 0.23 -5.52 29.39
N ASN A 31 0.34 -4.99 28.18
CA ASN A 31 1.48 -5.24 27.30
C ASN A 31 2.67 -4.30 27.56
N GLU A 32 2.46 -3.12 28.17
CA GLU A 32 3.56 -2.21 28.57
C GLU A 32 4.51 -2.82 29.63
N SER A 33 4.07 -3.82 30.39
CA SER A 33 4.94 -4.55 31.33
C SER A 33 5.82 -5.63 30.68
N ASP A 34 5.53 -6.02 29.43
CA ASP A 34 6.37 -6.94 28.65
C ASP A 34 7.00 -6.15 27.49
N SER A 35 8.24 -5.73 27.70
CA SER A 35 9.00 -5.01 26.68
C SER A 35 9.12 -5.84 25.39
N GLY A 36 8.49 -5.37 24.31
CA GLY A 36 9.01 -5.55 22.96
C GLY A 36 8.41 -6.63 22.07
N ASN A 37 7.24 -7.21 22.38
CA ASN A 37 6.56 -8.08 21.42
C ASN A 37 5.06 -7.83 21.42
N PHE A 38 4.58 -7.01 20.48
CA PHE A 38 3.21 -7.18 20.01
C PHE A 38 3.14 -8.59 19.45
N ALA A 39 2.58 -9.53 20.21
CA ALA A 39 2.30 -10.85 19.70
C ALA A 39 1.41 -10.65 18.46
N LEU A 40 1.95 -10.94 17.27
CA LEU A 40 1.12 -11.06 16.07
C LEU A 40 -0.05 -11.99 16.38
N TRP A 41 -1.18 -11.78 15.71
CA TRP A 41 -2.32 -12.69 15.80
C TRP A 41 -1.82 -14.15 15.64
N GLU A 42 -1.93 -14.93 16.72
CA GLU A 42 -1.52 -16.33 16.70
C GLU A 42 -2.70 -17.18 16.23
N GLU A 43 -2.46 -17.97 15.18
CA GLU A 43 -3.42 -18.92 14.64
C GLU A 43 -3.91 -19.90 15.74
N PRO A 44 -5.19 -19.84 16.16
CA PRO A 44 -5.72 -20.69 17.21
C PRO A 44 -5.77 -22.17 16.79
N TYR A 45 -5.89 -22.44 15.48
CA TYR A 45 -5.92 -23.79 14.96
C TYR A 45 -4.50 -24.33 14.72
N LYS A 46 -3.93 -25.03 15.70
CA LYS A 46 -2.55 -25.57 15.60
C LYS A 46 -2.30 -26.43 14.36
N GLN A 47 -3.33 -27.03 13.75
CA GLN A 47 -3.16 -27.79 12.50
C GLN A 47 -3.01 -26.88 11.27
N ALA A 48 -3.53 -25.65 11.28
CA ALA A 48 -3.32 -24.66 10.21
C ALA A 48 -1.85 -24.26 10.08
N ARG A 49 -1.04 -24.40 11.16
CA ARG A 49 0.44 -24.27 11.06
C ARG A 49 1.08 -25.30 10.13
N LYS A 50 0.37 -26.37 9.77
CA LYS A 50 0.83 -27.40 8.80
C LYS A 50 0.35 -27.11 7.38
N TRP A 51 -0.53 -26.13 7.18
CA TRP A 51 -0.96 -25.75 5.85
C TRP A 51 0.19 -25.10 5.11
N THR A 52 0.45 -25.57 3.91
CA THR A 52 1.38 -24.95 2.99
C THR A 52 0.60 -24.05 2.02
N PRO A 53 1.20 -22.96 1.52
CA PRO A 53 0.61 -22.18 0.45
C PRO A 53 0.21 -23.08 -0.73
N CYS A 54 -0.97 -22.82 -1.31
CA CYS A 54 -1.44 -23.54 -2.48
C CYS A 54 -0.74 -23.07 -3.77
N ALA A 55 -0.30 -21.80 -3.79
CA ALA A 55 0.56 -21.27 -4.84
C ALA A 55 2.00 -21.77 -4.62
N ALA A 56 2.65 -22.19 -5.70
CA ALA A 56 4.07 -22.47 -5.65
C ALA A 56 4.81 -21.16 -5.35
N LYS A 57 5.67 -21.15 -4.33
CA LYS A 57 6.63 -20.07 -4.17
C LYS A 57 7.65 -20.17 -5.29
N TYR A 58 7.46 -19.39 -6.35
CA TYR A 58 8.52 -19.08 -7.28
C TYR A 58 9.45 -18.11 -6.56
N THR A 59 10.53 -18.65 -6.00
CA THR A 59 11.62 -17.78 -5.54
C THR A 59 12.25 -17.26 -6.82
N LEU A 60 12.24 -15.94 -7.03
CA LEU A 60 13.00 -15.33 -8.12
C LEU A 60 14.45 -15.84 -7.99
N GLU A 61 15.01 -16.34 -9.09
CA GLU A 61 16.36 -16.95 -9.07
C GLU A 61 17.44 -15.93 -8.65
N GLU A 62 17.14 -14.64 -8.83
CA GLU A 62 17.97 -13.51 -8.45
C GLU A 62 17.19 -12.59 -7.51
N GLU A 63 17.83 -12.13 -6.44
CA GLU A 63 17.21 -11.13 -5.57
C GLU A 63 16.98 -9.81 -6.34
N PRO A 64 15.90 -9.08 -6.03
CA PRO A 64 15.63 -7.79 -6.64
C PRO A 64 16.86 -6.86 -6.58
N SER A 65 17.36 -6.43 -7.73
CA SER A 65 18.57 -5.63 -7.82
C SER A 65 18.29 -4.13 -7.66
N GLU A 66 19.25 -3.39 -7.10
CA GLU A 66 19.18 -1.93 -7.02
C GLU A 66 19.23 -1.26 -8.41
N ASP A 67 19.74 -1.96 -9.42
CA ASP A 67 19.68 -1.53 -10.83
C ASP A 67 18.34 -1.98 -11.42
N ASN A 68 17.38 -1.05 -11.45
CA ASN A 68 16.00 -1.30 -11.86
C ASN A 68 15.45 -0.12 -12.67
N ASN A 69 14.24 -0.26 -13.20
CA ASN A 69 13.68 0.74 -14.13
C ASN A 69 13.30 2.07 -13.45
N GLY A 70 13.26 2.14 -12.10
CA GLY A 70 12.91 3.33 -11.34
C GLY A 70 11.92 3.06 -10.22
N PHE A 71 11.14 4.09 -9.86
CA PHE A 71 10.22 4.05 -8.71
C PHE A 71 8.74 4.08 -9.12
N ILE A 72 7.94 3.23 -8.49
CA ILE A 72 6.49 3.24 -8.63
C ILE A 72 5.87 3.82 -7.37
N LEU A 73 5.14 4.93 -7.52
CA LEU A 73 4.31 5.50 -6.48
C LEU A 73 2.86 5.09 -6.71
N VAL A 74 2.16 4.70 -5.64
CA VAL A 74 0.75 4.31 -5.72
C VAL A 74 -0.07 5.14 -4.74
N SER A 75 -1.15 5.73 -5.23
CA SER A 75 -2.18 6.34 -4.40
C SER A 75 -3.49 5.59 -4.59
N ALA A 76 -3.80 4.71 -3.64
CA ALA A 76 -4.94 3.83 -3.72
C ALA A 76 -6.22 4.56 -3.30
N ASN A 77 -7.28 4.43 -4.11
CA ASN A 77 -8.60 5.00 -3.80
C ASN A 77 -9.54 3.92 -3.25
N GLY A 78 -10.65 4.36 -2.67
CA GLY A 78 -11.72 3.49 -2.20
C GLY A 78 -11.69 3.25 -0.70
N GLY A 79 -12.43 2.23 -0.27
CA GLY A 79 -12.41 1.75 1.12
C GLY A 79 -11.33 0.70 1.34
N LEU A 80 -11.11 0.30 2.59
CA LEU A 80 -10.05 -0.63 2.99
C LEU A 80 -10.00 -1.92 2.14
N ASN A 81 -11.15 -2.50 1.80
CA ASN A 81 -11.18 -3.71 0.95
C ASN A 81 -10.66 -3.45 -0.48
N GLN A 82 -10.91 -2.26 -1.03
CA GLN A 82 -10.43 -1.88 -2.36
C GLN A 82 -8.95 -1.51 -2.31
N GLN A 83 -8.53 -0.79 -1.27
CA GLN A 83 -7.12 -0.45 -1.02
C GLN A 83 -6.26 -1.71 -0.87
N ARG A 84 -6.74 -2.75 -0.17
CA ARG A 84 -6.04 -4.04 -0.06
C ARG A 84 -5.73 -4.64 -1.44
N VAL A 85 -6.71 -4.64 -2.35
CA VAL A 85 -6.51 -5.15 -3.71
C VAL A 85 -5.52 -4.27 -4.48
N ALA A 86 -5.60 -2.95 -4.32
CA ALA A 86 -4.65 -2.03 -4.95
C ALA A 86 -3.20 -2.27 -4.49
N VAL A 87 -2.99 -2.54 -3.19
CA VAL A 87 -1.67 -2.87 -2.64
C VAL A 87 -1.12 -4.16 -3.26
N CYS A 88 -1.94 -5.23 -3.33
CA CYS A 88 -1.53 -6.47 -3.98
C CYS A 88 -1.16 -6.27 -5.45
N ASN A 89 -2.01 -5.58 -6.22
CA ASN A 89 -1.73 -5.29 -7.63
C ASN A 89 -0.48 -4.42 -7.80
N ALA A 90 -0.23 -3.47 -6.90
CA ALA A 90 0.94 -2.60 -6.95
C ALA A 90 2.25 -3.39 -6.81
N VAL A 91 2.27 -4.36 -5.90
CA VAL A 91 3.42 -5.27 -5.72
C VAL A 91 3.68 -6.05 -7.01
N VAL A 92 2.64 -6.65 -7.60
CA VAL A 92 2.77 -7.43 -8.84
C VAL A 92 3.23 -6.55 -10.00
N VAL A 93 2.68 -5.34 -10.14
CA VAL A 93 3.09 -4.39 -11.20
C VAL A 93 4.54 -3.94 -11.00
N ALA A 94 4.99 -3.72 -9.77
CA ALA A 94 6.38 -3.36 -9.50
C ALA A 94 7.36 -4.48 -9.84
N ALA A 95 7.03 -5.73 -9.49
CA ALA A 95 7.81 -6.89 -9.88
C ALA A 95 7.81 -7.08 -11.42
N LEU A 96 6.64 -6.99 -12.06
CA LEU A 96 6.49 -7.07 -13.53
C LEU A 96 7.36 -6.06 -14.28
N LEU A 97 7.42 -4.83 -13.78
CA LEU A 97 8.16 -3.73 -14.40
C LEU A 97 9.60 -3.64 -13.93
N ASN A 98 10.09 -4.60 -13.14
CA ASN A 98 11.39 -4.56 -12.46
C ASN A 98 11.66 -3.16 -11.89
N ALA A 99 10.86 -2.74 -10.93
CA ALA A 99 10.85 -1.40 -10.35
C ALA A 99 10.75 -1.44 -8.83
N THR A 100 11.26 -0.41 -8.16
CA THR A 100 11.09 -0.25 -6.71
C THR A 100 9.72 0.31 -6.38
N LEU A 101 8.97 -0.36 -5.51
CA LEU A 101 7.69 0.13 -5.00
C LEU A 101 7.94 1.10 -3.84
N VAL A 102 7.37 2.30 -3.92
CA VAL A 102 7.25 3.18 -2.74
C VAL A 102 6.01 2.77 -1.96
N LEU A 103 6.08 2.77 -0.63
CA LEU A 103 4.94 2.40 0.22
C LEU A 103 3.65 3.10 -0.24
N PRO A 104 2.56 2.36 -0.47
CA PRO A 104 1.33 2.93 -1.00
C PRO A 104 0.75 4.01 -0.08
N ARG A 105 0.18 5.06 -0.67
CA ARG A 105 -0.60 6.06 0.06
C ARG A 105 -2.08 5.83 -0.14
N PHE A 106 -2.89 6.10 0.87
CA PHE A 106 -4.33 5.91 0.82
C PHE A 106 -5.02 7.26 0.64
N LEU A 107 -5.75 7.38 -0.47
CA LEU A 107 -6.53 8.57 -0.74
C LEU A 107 -7.73 8.62 0.20
N HIS A 108 -8.00 9.82 0.72
CA HIS A 108 -9.19 10.05 1.51
C HIS A 108 -10.43 9.86 0.66
N SER A 109 -11.36 9.03 1.14
CA SER A 109 -12.67 8.85 0.52
C SER A 109 -13.72 9.64 1.28
N SER A 110 -14.50 10.46 0.57
CA SER A 110 -15.65 11.18 1.14
C SER A 110 -16.78 10.25 1.61
N VAL A 111 -16.83 9.02 1.07
CA VAL A 111 -17.82 7.99 1.42
C VAL A 111 -17.44 7.31 2.74
N TRP A 112 -16.19 6.85 2.86
CA TRP A 112 -15.72 6.12 4.04
C TRP A 112 -15.27 7.05 5.18
N LYS A 113 -14.94 8.31 4.84
CA LYS A 113 -14.40 9.34 5.75
C LYS A 113 -13.17 8.90 6.54
N ASP A 114 -12.47 7.89 6.04
CA ASP A 114 -11.26 7.35 6.63
C ASP A 114 -10.05 8.19 6.22
N LYS A 115 -9.19 8.49 7.19
CA LYS A 115 -7.95 9.26 7.01
C LYS A 115 -6.70 8.41 7.22
N SER A 116 -6.88 7.16 7.64
CA SER A 116 -5.81 6.21 7.91
C SER A 116 -4.93 6.07 6.67
N GLN A 117 -3.62 6.12 6.88
CA GLN A 117 -2.60 5.81 5.88
C GLN A 117 -2.13 4.36 6.03
N PHE A 118 -1.24 3.92 5.13
CA PHE A 118 -0.75 2.54 5.12
C PHE A 118 -0.18 2.10 6.47
N GLY A 119 0.70 2.92 7.08
CA GLY A 119 1.30 2.62 8.39
C GLY A 119 0.33 2.62 9.58
N ASP A 120 -0.86 3.22 9.45
CA ASP A 120 -1.89 3.17 10.50
C ASP A 120 -2.61 1.81 10.53
N ILE A 121 -2.52 1.04 9.44
CA ILE A 121 -3.25 -0.22 9.24
C ILE A 121 -2.29 -1.41 9.14
N TYR A 122 -1.16 -1.23 8.48
CA TYR A 122 -0.17 -2.27 8.19
C TYR A 122 1.16 -1.96 8.89
N GLN A 123 1.82 -3.02 9.37
CA GLN A 123 3.17 -2.91 9.91
C GLN A 123 4.18 -2.76 8.75
N GLU A 124 4.60 -1.52 8.49
CA GLU A 124 5.48 -1.18 7.36
C GLU A 124 6.76 -2.01 7.31
N ASP A 125 7.48 -2.09 8.43
CA ASP A 125 8.77 -2.80 8.48
C ASP A 125 8.60 -4.31 8.25
N TYR A 126 7.51 -4.88 8.77
CA TYR A 126 7.17 -6.28 8.50
C TYR A 126 6.84 -6.49 7.03
N PHE A 127 6.04 -5.61 6.44
CA PHE A 127 5.68 -5.67 5.03
C PHE A 127 6.93 -5.58 4.12
N VAL A 128 7.80 -4.59 4.34
CA VAL A 128 9.06 -4.43 3.59
C VAL A 128 9.94 -5.68 3.73
N ASN A 129 10.15 -6.19 4.95
CA ASN A 129 11.00 -7.36 5.15
C ASN A 129 10.36 -8.66 4.62
N TYR A 130 9.04 -8.77 4.62
CA TYR A 130 8.33 -9.93 4.07
C TYR A 130 8.47 -9.98 2.54
N MET A 131 8.38 -8.82 1.87
CA MET A 131 8.40 -8.71 0.41
C MET A 131 9.80 -8.64 -0.21
N LYS A 132 10.86 -8.54 0.58
CA LYS A 132 12.24 -8.25 0.10
C LYS A 132 12.78 -9.21 -0.97
N GLY A 133 12.30 -10.46 -0.99
CA GLY A 133 12.71 -11.46 -1.98
C GLY A 133 11.93 -11.37 -3.29
N ASP A 134 10.81 -10.64 -3.30
CA ASP A 134 9.90 -10.56 -4.44
C ASP A 134 9.97 -9.19 -5.13
N VAL A 135 10.09 -8.10 -4.34
CA VAL A 135 10.19 -6.74 -4.85
C VAL A 135 10.91 -5.82 -3.86
N LEU A 136 11.68 -4.85 -4.37
CA LEU A 136 12.25 -3.78 -3.55
C LEU A 136 11.15 -2.81 -3.13
N ILE A 137 11.05 -2.57 -1.82
CA ILE A 137 10.10 -1.61 -1.24
C ILE A 137 10.84 -0.57 -0.42
N VAL A 138 10.58 0.71 -0.69
CA VAL A 138 11.09 1.84 0.08
C VAL A 138 9.93 2.62 0.70
N LYS A 139 10.18 3.28 1.85
CA LYS A 139 9.14 4.06 2.53
C LYS A 139 8.77 5.32 1.77
N ASP A 140 9.79 6.02 1.29
CA ASP A 140 9.64 7.29 0.61
C ASP A 140 10.45 7.30 -0.69
N LEU A 141 9.99 8.11 -1.62
CA LEU A 141 10.68 8.39 -2.87
C LEU A 141 12.03 9.09 -2.58
N PRO A 142 13.10 8.88 -3.35
CA PRO A 142 14.34 9.63 -3.18
C PRO A 142 14.13 11.16 -3.25
N SER A 143 14.89 11.93 -2.46
CA SER A 143 14.69 13.38 -2.30
C SER A 143 14.68 14.18 -3.61
N HIS A 144 15.49 13.77 -4.60
CA HIS A 144 15.56 14.43 -5.90
C HIS A 144 14.29 14.24 -6.75
N LEU A 145 13.51 13.20 -6.50
CA LEU A 145 12.23 12.94 -7.17
C LEU A 145 11.04 13.51 -6.38
N GLN A 146 11.15 13.63 -5.05
CA GLN A 146 10.08 14.21 -4.21
C GLN A 146 9.75 15.66 -4.58
N SER A 147 10.73 16.43 -5.08
CA SER A 147 10.53 17.83 -5.48
C SER A 147 9.93 18.00 -6.88
N LEU A 148 9.73 16.92 -7.62
CA LEU A 148 9.19 16.99 -8.99
C LEU A 148 7.67 17.12 -8.97
N ASP A 149 7.15 17.89 -9.92
CA ASP A 149 5.73 17.88 -10.25
C ASP A 149 5.46 16.73 -11.22
N LEU A 150 5.01 15.59 -10.67
CA LEU A 150 4.81 14.35 -11.43
C LEU A 150 3.72 14.48 -12.50
N GLU A 151 2.72 15.33 -12.29
CA GLU A 151 1.69 15.62 -13.28
C GLU A 151 2.29 16.43 -14.45
N ALA A 152 3.01 17.51 -14.15
CA ALA A 152 3.59 18.39 -15.16
C ALA A 152 4.61 17.69 -16.07
N ILE A 153 5.35 16.70 -15.56
CA ILE A 153 6.32 15.91 -16.36
C ILE A 153 5.68 14.70 -17.07
N GLY A 154 4.36 14.50 -16.94
CA GLY A 154 3.65 13.37 -17.52
C GLY A 154 4.04 12.02 -16.90
N SER A 155 4.38 12.02 -15.61
CA SER A 155 4.71 10.82 -14.82
C SER A 155 3.49 10.26 -14.08
N GLN A 156 2.32 10.88 -14.20
CA GLN A 156 1.09 10.42 -13.56
C GLN A 156 0.24 9.56 -14.52
N ILE A 157 -0.16 8.38 -14.06
CA ILE A 157 -1.12 7.49 -14.72
C ILE A 157 -2.34 7.39 -13.82
N THR A 158 -3.51 7.71 -14.37
CA THR A 158 -4.78 7.65 -13.67
C THR A 158 -5.54 6.37 -14.01
N ASP A 159 -6.65 6.21 -13.33
CA ASP A 159 -7.55 5.09 -13.49
C ASP A 159 -8.36 5.15 -14.81
N ASN A 160 -8.25 6.24 -15.58
CA ASN A 160 -8.76 6.33 -16.96
C ASN A 160 -7.76 5.84 -18.01
N ASP A 161 -6.46 5.78 -17.66
CA ASP A 161 -5.38 5.43 -18.58
C ASP A 161 -5.15 3.92 -18.68
N ILE A 162 -5.70 3.15 -17.74
CA ILE A 162 -5.57 1.69 -17.68
C ILE A 162 -6.95 1.06 -17.59
N SER A 163 -7.21 0.08 -18.46
CA SER A 163 -8.43 -0.71 -18.48
C SER A 163 -8.69 -1.38 -17.12
N LYS A 164 -9.96 -1.62 -16.80
CA LYS A 164 -10.28 -2.44 -15.62
C LYS A 164 -9.83 -3.88 -15.89
N GLU A 165 -9.19 -4.50 -14.90
CA GLU A 165 -8.68 -5.88 -15.03
C GLU A 165 -7.77 -6.04 -16.27
N ALA A 166 -6.94 -5.04 -16.53
CA ALA A 166 -6.00 -5.00 -17.64
C ALA A 166 -4.98 -6.14 -17.56
N GLU A 167 -4.55 -6.61 -18.74
CA GLU A 167 -3.45 -7.56 -18.84
C GLU A 167 -2.11 -6.92 -18.44
N PRO A 168 -1.13 -7.71 -17.97
CA PRO A 168 0.22 -7.22 -17.70
C PRO A 168 0.86 -6.46 -18.87
N SER A 169 0.57 -6.87 -20.10
CA SER A 169 1.08 -6.23 -21.33
C SER A 169 0.68 -4.76 -21.45
N GLU A 170 -0.46 -4.36 -20.90
CA GLU A 170 -0.93 -2.98 -20.91
C GLU A 170 -0.04 -2.10 -20.02
N PHE A 171 0.32 -2.59 -18.83
CA PHE A 171 1.25 -1.89 -17.92
C PHE A 171 2.64 -1.74 -18.54
N ILE A 172 3.14 -2.77 -19.24
CA ILE A 172 4.40 -2.69 -19.98
C ILE A 172 4.31 -1.62 -21.07
N ARG A 173 3.18 -1.52 -21.78
CA ARG A 173 3.01 -0.53 -22.86
C ARG A 173 2.82 0.90 -22.34
N THR A 174 2.15 1.09 -21.20
CA THR A 174 1.79 2.42 -20.70
C THR A 174 2.78 2.95 -19.67
N ALA A 175 3.15 2.16 -18.67
CA ALA A 175 3.94 2.61 -17.53
C ALA A 175 5.44 2.48 -17.74
N LEU A 176 5.92 1.41 -18.38
CA LEU A 176 7.37 1.20 -18.58
C LEU A 176 8.06 2.37 -19.33
N PRO A 177 7.50 2.92 -20.42
CA PRO A 177 8.14 4.04 -21.12
C PRO A 177 8.19 5.31 -20.27
N VAL A 178 7.17 5.56 -19.45
CA VAL A 178 7.12 6.69 -18.51
C VAL A 178 8.19 6.53 -17.44
N LEU A 179 8.28 5.31 -16.89
CA LEU A 179 9.24 4.95 -15.85
C LEU A 179 10.68 5.10 -16.34
N GLN A 180 11.01 4.57 -17.52
CA GLN A 180 12.36 4.70 -18.11
C GLN A 180 12.73 6.14 -18.46
N LYS A 181 11.75 6.97 -18.83
CA LYS A 181 11.98 8.38 -19.19
C LYS A 181 12.17 9.27 -17.96
N ASN A 182 11.33 9.10 -16.95
CA ASN A 182 11.24 10.03 -15.82
C ASN A 182 11.86 9.48 -14.53
N GLY A 183 12.22 8.19 -14.50
CA GLY A 183 12.72 7.47 -13.31
C GLY A 183 11.64 7.18 -12.26
N VAL A 184 10.41 7.68 -12.47
CA VAL A 184 9.28 7.48 -11.59
C VAL A 184 7.98 7.45 -12.39
N VAL A 185 7.00 6.69 -11.90
CA VAL A 185 5.60 6.74 -12.35
C VAL A 185 4.69 6.74 -11.13
N HIS A 186 3.64 7.56 -11.16
CA HIS A 186 2.65 7.65 -10.09
C HIS A 186 1.28 7.17 -10.58
N PHE A 187 0.81 6.05 -10.05
CA PHE A 187 -0.55 5.58 -10.24
C PHE A 187 -1.50 6.31 -9.27
N LEU A 188 -2.20 7.32 -9.76
CA LEU A 188 -3.16 8.09 -8.98
C LEU A 188 -4.56 7.47 -9.07
N GLY A 189 -5.15 7.15 -7.92
CA GLY A 189 -6.47 6.52 -7.86
C GLY A 189 -6.43 5.02 -8.17
N PHE A 190 -5.28 4.37 -7.97
CA PHE A 190 -5.07 2.97 -8.30
C PHE A 190 -6.02 2.06 -7.51
N GLY A 191 -6.55 1.04 -8.17
CA GLY A 191 -7.54 0.13 -7.62
C GLY A 191 -7.36 -1.29 -8.16
N ASN A 192 -8.46 -1.99 -8.41
CA ASN A 192 -8.42 -3.29 -9.08
C ASN A 192 -8.19 -3.13 -10.59
N ARG A 193 -6.95 -2.82 -10.99
CA ARG A 193 -6.59 -2.56 -12.39
C ARG A 193 -5.84 -3.69 -13.07
N LEU A 194 -5.17 -4.60 -12.34
CA LEU A 194 -4.51 -5.77 -12.92
C LEU A 194 -5.48 -6.95 -12.92
N GLY A 195 -5.68 -7.61 -14.06
CA GLY A 195 -6.48 -8.83 -14.18
C GLY A 195 -5.70 -10.06 -13.72
N PHE A 196 -6.41 -11.15 -13.37
CA PHE A 196 -5.80 -12.35 -12.78
C PHE A 196 -5.29 -13.36 -13.83
N ASP A 197 -6.02 -13.53 -14.94
CA ASP A 197 -5.85 -14.68 -15.84
C ASP A 197 -4.55 -14.65 -16.67
N SER A 198 -3.96 -13.47 -16.86
CA SER A 198 -2.80 -13.26 -17.74
C SER A 198 -1.50 -12.93 -16.99
N VAL A 199 -1.49 -13.04 -15.66
CA VAL A 199 -0.29 -12.76 -14.84
C VAL A 199 0.67 -13.95 -14.92
N PRO A 200 1.97 -13.75 -15.23
CA PRO A 200 2.98 -14.80 -15.19
C PRO A 200 2.99 -15.56 -13.86
N ALA A 201 3.15 -16.88 -13.88
CA ALA A 201 3.01 -17.74 -12.68
C ALA A 201 4.00 -17.38 -11.57
N ASP A 202 5.19 -16.90 -11.95
CA ASP A 202 6.24 -16.39 -11.07
C ASP A 202 5.85 -15.11 -10.32
N LEU A 203 4.85 -14.38 -10.82
CA LEU A 203 4.31 -13.16 -10.20
C LEU A 203 2.99 -13.42 -9.45
N GLN A 204 2.46 -14.64 -9.50
CA GLN A 204 1.26 -15.03 -8.75
C GLN A 204 1.66 -15.43 -7.32
N MET A 205 1.61 -14.47 -6.39
CA MET A 205 1.98 -14.64 -4.98
C MET A 205 0.81 -14.90 -4.04
#